data_AF-A0A3B6HYG7-F1
#
_entry.id   AF-A0A3B6HYG7-F1
#
_cell.length_a   1.000
_cell.length_b   1.000
_cell.length_c   1.000
_cell.angle_alpha   90.00
_cell.angle_beta   90.00
_cell.angle_gamma   90.00
#
_symmetry.space_group_name_H-M   'P 1'
#
loop_
_entity.id
_entity.type
_entity.pdbx_description
1 polymer ?
#
loop_
_entity_poly.entity_id
_entity_poly.type
_entity_poly.pdbx_seq_one_letter_code
_entity_poly.pdbx_strand_id
1 'polypeptide(L)'
;MREPARSLQPLQAPVLLPTSASSADCPGRALLNWTGRIAFSSATLDSGDVLVFAKGVNHVAGGVQCLYRYCGETHAVVASFPAITSVQQVTRCPAPPIHLNSRNTEFRVTVAATGEDPIPTLVTYRPRQSESGSLVAPEKNLICACTMIHNVSKFLREWVLYHAAIGVDHFILYDNGSKDDLADQVAQLRSAGIKISTVPWPWIKMQEAGFSHCAATHQSSCRWMAFIDVDEFVFSPNWERSEKPSKSMLEEIVQVDPDVGQVYLWCFDFGPSGQTSHPQEGVIQGYTCRLKRFLRHKSLVLLAAVDHSLENAIHHFTLKAGFKSIRSMQARVNHYKYQAWTEFKHKFKRRVSAYVADWRDPINLESADRAPGLGVDGVEPVDWAQRYCDIKDNLLQKLSSRWFGNGLGSPGSQDT
;
A
#
# COMPACT_ATOMS: atom_id res chain seq x y z
N MET A 1 32.76 -6.12 -7.86
CA MET A 1 31.41 -6.49 -7.39
C MET A 1 30.41 -5.76 -8.26
N ARG A 2 29.58 -6.48 -9.01
CA ARG A 2 28.62 -5.89 -9.96
C ARG A 2 27.36 -5.45 -9.20
N GLU A 3 26.92 -4.21 -9.44
CA GLU A 3 25.66 -3.65 -8.94
C GLU A 3 24.46 -4.55 -9.30
N PRO A 4 23.48 -4.73 -8.39
CA PRO A 4 22.22 -5.36 -8.75
C PRO A 4 21.45 -4.46 -9.73
N ALA A 5 20.94 -5.10 -10.78
CA ALA A 5 20.33 -4.48 -11.95
C ALA A 5 19.18 -3.50 -11.60
N ARG A 6 19.39 -2.25 -12.03
CA ARG A 6 18.43 -1.24 -12.51
C ARG A 6 17.10 -1.11 -11.76
N SER A 7 17.12 -0.15 -10.83
CA SER A 7 16.10 0.88 -10.60
C SER A 7 14.96 0.89 -11.66
N LEU A 8 13.75 0.55 -11.21
CA LEU A 8 12.52 0.94 -11.89
C LEU A 8 12.62 2.43 -12.21
N GLN A 9 12.39 2.85 -13.45
CA GLN A 9 12.30 4.29 -13.75
C GLN A 9 11.30 4.90 -12.75
N PRO A 10 11.72 5.89 -11.93
CA PRO A 10 10.81 6.51 -10.99
C PRO A 10 9.64 7.09 -11.79
N LEU A 11 8.42 6.69 -11.44
CA LEU A 11 7.22 7.41 -11.86
C LEU A 11 7.36 8.85 -11.36
N GLN A 12 7.88 9.75 -12.21
CA GLN A 12 7.88 11.17 -11.90
C GLN A 12 6.41 11.60 -11.82
N ALA A 13 6.01 12.22 -10.71
CA ALA A 13 4.70 12.83 -10.60
C ALA A 13 4.50 13.78 -11.81
N PRO A 14 3.37 13.70 -12.53
CA PRO A 14 3.14 14.58 -13.66
C PRO A 14 3.14 16.05 -13.20
N VAL A 15 3.97 16.88 -13.83
CA VAL A 15 4.01 18.32 -13.58
C VAL A 15 2.81 18.96 -14.27
N LEU A 16 1.96 19.66 -13.52
CA LEU A 16 0.90 20.51 -14.06
C LEU A 16 1.55 21.77 -14.68
N LEU A 17 1.64 21.83 -16.00
CA LEU A 17 2.10 23.02 -16.71
C LEU A 17 0.91 23.85 -17.21
N PRO A 18 0.93 25.19 -17.07
CA PRO A 18 0.06 26.09 -17.81
C PRO A 18 0.32 25.95 -19.31
N THR A 19 -0.73 26.13 -20.09
CA THR A 19 -0.81 25.94 -21.55
C THR A 19 0.38 26.49 -22.34
N SER A 20 0.71 25.74 -23.39
CA SER A 20 1.63 26.00 -24.53
C SER A 20 3.08 25.53 -24.36
N ALA A 21 3.34 24.32 -24.87
CA ALA A 21 4.59 23.97 -25.53
C ALA A 21 4.36 22.75 -26.45
N SER A 22 4.69 22.91 -27.72
CA SER A 22 4.71 21.85 -28.73
C SER A 22 6.04 21.12 -28.76
N SER A 23 5.98 19.83 -29.10
CA SER A 23 6.94 19.01 -29.86
C SER A 23 7.82 17.97 -29.13
N ALA A 24 8.15 16.97 -29.96
CA ALA A 24 9.11 15.86 -29.87
C ALA A 24 8.56 14.49 -29.40
N ASP A 25 8.74 13.50 -30.27
CA ASP A 25 8.43 12.08 -30.13
C ASP A 25 8.52 11.54 -28.70
N CYS A 26 7.43 10.89 -28.26
CA CYS A 26 7.30 10.28 -26.94
C CYS A 26 7.63 11.20 -25.74
N PRO A 27 7.01 12.38 -25.57
CA PRO A 27 7.20 13.16 -24.35
C PRO A 27 6.18 12.73 -23.30
N GLY A 28 6.66 12.17 -22.19
CA GLY A 28 5.88 11.83 -21.00
C GLY A 28 5.36 13.05 -20.20
N ARG A 29 5.09 14.19 -20.84
CA ARG A 29 4.75 15.43 -20.13
C ARG A 29 3.83 16.33 -20.96
N ALA A 30 2.55 15.98 -20.97
CA ALA A 30 1.41 16.91 -20.96
C ALA A 30 0.15 16.12 -21.27
N LEU A 31 -0.67 15.85 -20.25
CA LEU A 31 -2.07 15.49 -20.48
C LEU A 31 -2.95 16.55 -19.81
N LEU A 32 -3.47 17.43 -20.66
CA LEU A 32 -4.48 18.43 -20.36
C LEU A 32 -5.79 17.74 -19.95
N ASN A 33 -6.41 18.27 -18.90
CA ASN A 33 -7.79 18.05 -18.43
C ASN A 33 -8.28 16.60 -18.31
N TRP A 34 -8.22 16.08 -17.08
CA TRP A 34 -8.63 14.71 -16.77
C TRP A 34 -10.15 14.55 -16.72
N THR A 35 -10.70 13.95 -17.77
CA THR A 35 -12.08 13.46 -17.84
C THR A 35 -12.23 12.11 -17.12
N GLY A 36 -11.88 12.03 -15.83
CA GLY A 36 -12.21 10.89 -14.95
C GLY A 36 -11.67 9.49 -15.30
N ARG A 37 -11.14 9.25 -16.51
CA ARG A 37 -10.67 7.96 -17.02
C ARG A 37 -9.22 8.06 -17.50
N ILE A 38 -8.35 7.17 -17.04
CA ILE A 38 -6.99 7.03 -17.58
C ILE A 38 -6.45 5.63 -17.31
N ALA A 39 -5.55 5.14 -18.16
CA ALA A 39 -4.58 4.11 -17.81
C ALA A 39 -3.26 4.79 -17.42
N PHE A 40 -2.73 4.51 -16.23
CA PHE A 40 -1.64 5.30 -15.63
C PHE A 40 -0.40 4.50 -15.22
N SER A 41 -0.52 3.19 -15.04
CA SER A 41 0.63 2.33 -14.71
C SER A 41 0.47 0.94 -15.33
N SER A 42 1.58 0.22 -15.45
CA SER A 42 1.58 -1.21 -15.74
C SER A 42 2.59 -1.98 -14.90
N ALA A 43 2.36 -3.28 -14.77
CA ALA A 43 3.33 -4.22 -14.22
C ALA A 43 3.37 -5.48 -15.09
N THR A 44 4.55 -6.06 -15.28
CA THR A 44 4.71 -7.32 -16.00
C THR A 44 4.81 -8.47 -15.01
N LEU A 45 3.98 -9.50 -15.22
CA LEU A 45 4.02 -10.74 -14.45
C LEU A 45 5.07 -11.69 -15.00
N ASP A 46 5.47 -12.68 -14.21
CA ASP A 46 6.42 -13.71 -14.63
C ASP A 46 5.87 -14.60 -15.76
N SER A 47 4.54 -14.67 -15.93
CA SER A 47 3.88 -15.30 -17.08
C SER A 47 4.08 -14.52 -18.39
N GLY A 48 4.58 -13.28 -18.34
CA GLY A 48 4.65 -12.34 -19.45
C GLY A 48 3.42 -11.44 -19.59
N ASP A 49 2.31 -11.77 -18.90
CA ASP A 49 1.09 -10.95 -18.90
C ASP A 49 1.35 -9.55 -18.35
N VAL A 50 0.53 -8.60 -18.80
CA VAL A 50 0.62 -7.19 -18.43
C VAL A 50 -0.56 -6.81 -17.57
N LEU A 51 -0.30 -6.40 -16.33
CA LEU A 51 -1.29 -5.69 -15.53
C LEU A 51 -1.34 -4.24 -15.99
N VAL A 52 -2.53 -3.76 -16.32
CA VAL A 52 -2.81 -2.37 -16.68
C VAL A 52 -3.67 -1.77 -15.59
N PHE A 53 -3.18 -0.70 -14.95
CA PHE A 53 -3.88 0.02 -13.91
C PHE A 53 -4.61 1.21 -14.54
N ALA A 54 -5.94 1.16 -14.52
CA ALA A 54 -6.77 2.12 -15.23
C ALA A 54 -7.99 2.58 -14.43
N LYS A 55 -8.06 3.88 -14.16
CA LYS A 55 -9.21 4.53 -13.54
C LYS A 55 -10.35 4.66 -14.56
N GLY A 56 -11.58 4.42 -14.10
CA GLY A 56 -12.78 4.55 -14.92
C GLY A 56 -13.20 3.30 -15.69
N VAL A 57 -12.57 2.16 -15.42
CA VAL A 57 -13.05 0.84 -15.87
C VAL A 57 -13.95 0.27 -14.76
N ASN A 58 -15.26 0.40 -14.89
CA ASN A 58 -16.22 -0.17 -13.95
C ASN A 58 -17.02 -1.29 -14.62
N HIS A 59 -17.27 -2.37 -13.86
CA HIS A 59 -17.94 -3.62 -14.26
C HIS A 59 -18.81 -3.52 -15.52
N VAL A 60 -18.28 -4.03 -16.63
CA VAL A 60 -18.93 -3.97 -17.94
C VAL A 60 -19.59 -5.31 -18.21
N ALA A 61 -20.90 -5.31 -18.45
CA ALA A 61 -21.69 -6.49 -18.83
C ALA A 61 -21.28 -7.13 -20.18
N GLY A 62 -20.12 -6.75 -20.75
CA GLY A 62 -19.59 -7.25 -22.02
C GLY A 62 -18.07 -7.45 -22.04
N GLY A 63 -17.38 -7.36 -20.90
CA GLY A 63 -15.92 -7.57 -20.81
C GLY A 63 -15.07 -6.33 -21.13
N VAL A 64 -13.76 -6.51 -21.06
CA VAL A 64 -12.75 -5.46 -21.29
C VAL A 64 -11.75 -5.96 -22.34
N GLN A 65 -11.42 -5.11 -23.32
CA GLN A 65 -10.41 -5.37 -24.34
C GLN A 65 -9.11 -4.66 -23.99
N CYS A 66 -8.00 -5.38 -24.11
CA CYS A 66 -6.66 -4.86 -24.04
C CYS A 66 -6.19 -4.45 -25.44
N LEU A 67 -5.63 -3.25 -25.56
CA LEU A 67 -5.21 -2.67 -26.83
C LEU A 67 -3.74 -2.28 -26.74
N TYR A 68 -2.96 -2.79 -27.69
CA TYR A 68 -1.54 -2.48 -27.85
C TYR A 68 -1.36 -1.58 -29.08
N ARG A 69 -0.56 -0.54 -28.95
CA ARG A 69 -0.22 0.41 -30.03
C ARG A 69 1.29 0.62 -30.06
N TYR A 70 1.87 0.84 -31.24
CA TYR A 70 3.25 1.32 -31.32
C TYR A 70 3.36 2.74 -30.76
N CYS A 71 4.53 3.07 -30.20
CA CYS A 71 4.90 4.46 -29.97
C CYS A 71 5.33 5.10 -31.31
N GLY A 72 4.58 6.08 -31.82
CA GLY A 72 4.87 6.79 -33.07
C GLY A 72 3.63 7.50 -33.66
N GLU A 73 3.77 8.12 -34.84
CA GLU A 73 2.71 8.91 -35.50
C GLU A 73 1.47 8.10 -35.90
N THR A 74 1.65 6.83 -36.22
CA THR A 74 0.55 5.92 -36.53
C THR A 74 0.06 5.31 -35.21
N HIS A 75 -0.92 5.97 -34.55
CA HIS A 75 -1.61 5.46 -33.36
C HIS A 75 -2.43 4.17 -33.61
N ALA A 76 -2.06 3.37 -34.60
CA ALA A 76 -2.73 2.14 -35.01
C ALA A 76 -2.62 1.08 -33.90
N VAL A 77 -3.74 0.37 -33.71
CA VAL A 77 -3.78 -0.80 -32.84
C VAL A 77 -3.05 -1.94 -33.54
N VAL A 78 -2.02 -2.47 -32.89
CA VAL A 78 -1.17 -3.55 -33.42
C VAL A 78 -1.61 -4.92 -32.92
N ALA A 79 -2.25 -4.94 -31.76
CA ALA A 79 -2.84 -6.15 -31.20
C ALA A 79 -4.00 -5.79 -30.26
N SER A 80 -5.02 -6.64 -30.24
CA SER A 80 -6.17 -6.52 -29.34
C SER A 80 -6.54 -7.90 -28.82
N PHE A 81 -6.76 -7.99 -27.51
CA PHE A 81 -7.12 -9.24 -26.83
C PHE A 81 -8.18 -8.99 -25.76
N PRO A 82 -9.09 -9.96 -25.51
CA PRO A 82 -9.91 -9.90 -24.33
C PRO A 82 -9.02 -9.95 -23.07
N ALA A 83 -9.35 -9.12 -22.09
CA ALA A 83 -8.70 -9.16 -20.79
C ALA A 83 -8.97 -10.51 -20.10
N ILE A 84 -7.95 -11.03 -19.43
CA ILE A 84 -8.05 -12.27 -18.63
C ILE A 84 -8.91 -11.98 -17.38
N THR A 85 -8.64 -10.86 -16.71
CA THR A 85 -9.43 -10.34 -15.59
C THR A 85 -9.47 -8.82 -15.65
N SER A 86 -10.52 -8.22 -15.10
CA SER A 86 -10.60 -6.78 -14.85
C SER A 86 -11.39 -6.54 -13.56
N VAL A 87 -10.67 -6.23 -12.49
CA VAL A 87 -11.21 -6.09 -11.13
C VAL A 87 -10.54 -4.91 -10.45
N GLN A 88 -11.31 -4.07 -9.76
CA GLN A 88 -10.79 -2.95 -8.95
C GLN A 88 -9.77 -2.06 -9.69
N GLN A 89 -10.08 -1.70 -10.95
CA GLN A 89 -9.22 -0.86 -11.81
C GLN A 89 -7.88 -1.50 -12.18
N VAL A 90 -7.75 -2.82 -11.99
CA VAL A 90 -6.62 -3.64 -12.42
C VAL A 90 -7.09 -4.58 -13.50
N THR A 91 -6.54 -4.44 -14.71
CA THR A 91 -6.86 -5.31 -15.84
C THR A 91 -5.65 -6.15 -16.20
N ARG A 92 -5.80 -7.48 -16.20
CA ARG A 92 -4.75 -8.40 -16.66
C ARG A 92 -4.91 -8.67 -18.14
N CYS A 93 -3.95 -8.20 -18.92
CA CYS A 93 -3.88 -8.35 -20.36
C CYS A 93 -2.90 -9.46 -20.75
N PRO A 94 -3.26 -10.33 -21.72
CA PRO A 94 -2.32 -11.27 -22.31
C PRO A 94 -1.08 -10.56 -22.88
N ALA A 95 0.08 -11.19 -22.82
CA ALA A 95 1.28 -10.66 -23.45
C ALA A 95 1.07 -10.43 -24.98
N PRO A 96 1.61 -9.34 -25.57
CA PRO A 96 1.52 -9.15 -27.00
C PRO A 96 2.32 -10.24 -27.75
N PRO A 97 1.90 -10.61 -28.98
CA PRO A 97 2.53 -11.67 -29.75
C PRO A 97 4.04 -11.49 -29.93
N ILE A 98 4.79 -12.60 -29.83
CA ILE A 98 6.26 -12.63 -29.85
C ILE A 98 6.84 -12.01 -31.14
N HIS A 99 6.15 -12.12 -32.28
CA HIS A 99 6.59 -11.54 -33.55
C HIS A 99 6.55 -10.00 -33.58
N LEU A 100 5.78 -9.37 -32.68
CA LEU A 100 5.79 -7.91 -32.51
C LEU A 100 6.92 -7.46 -31.56
N ASN A 101 7.55 -8.39 -30.84
CA ASN A 101 8.63 -8.13 -29.88
C ASN A 101 9.98 -8.01 -30.59
N SER A 102 10.20 -6.93 -31.34
CA SER A 102 11.56 -6.55 -31.72
C SER A 102 12.30 -5.94 -30.52
N ARG A 103 13.64 -6.06 -30.47
CA ARG A 103 14.49 -5.80 -29.29
C ARG A 103 14.29 -4.44 -28.58
N ASN A 104 13.73 -3.43 -29.26
CA ASN A 104 13.52 -2.07 -28.74
C ASN A 104 12.07 -1.58 -28.88
N THR A 105 11.12 -2.46 -29.15
CA THR A 105 9.73 -2.04 -29.37
C THR A 105 9.06 -1.72 -28.03
N GLU A 106 8.75 -0.45 -27.84
CA GLU A 106 7.88 0.01 -26.76
C GLU A 106 6.45 0.14 -27.26
N PHE A 107 5.52 -0.44 -26.51
CA PHE A 107 4.09 -0.35 -26.79
C PHE A 107 3.45 0.63 -25.83
N ARG A 108 2.46 1.38 -26.33
CA ARG A 108 1.42 1.95 -25.45
C ARG A 108 0.34 0.91 -25.24
N VAL A 109 -0.03 0.70 -23.98
CA VAL A 109 -1.08 -0.25 -23.62
C VAL A 109 -2.26 0.52 -23.07
N THR A 110 -3.47 0.19 -23.51
CA THR A 110 -4.69 0.70 -22.89
C THR A 110 -5.77 -0.36 -22.85
N VAL A 111 -6.88 -0.03 -22.22
CA VAL A 111 -8.06 -0.87 -22.08
C VAL A 111 -9.29 -0.14 -22.60
N ALA A 112 -10.24 -0.89 -23.12
CA ALA A 112 -11.54 -0.40 -23.57
C ALA A 112 -12.63 -1.32 -23.01
N ALA A 113 -13.62 -0.74 -22.33
CA ALA A 113 -14.85 -1.42 -21.98
C ALA A 113 -15.66 -1.70 -23.26
N THR A 114 -16.35 -2.84 -23.33
CA THR A 114 -17.21 -3.15 -24.48
C THR A 114 -18.28 -2.08 -24.67
N GLY A 115 -18.31 -1.47 -25.87
CA GLY A 115 -19.21 -0.36 -26.20
C GLY A 115 -18.70 1.03 -25.80
N GLU A 116 -17.50 1.14 -25.24
CA GLU A 116 -16.87 2.41 -24.89
C GLU A 116 -15.58 2.67 -25.67
N ASP A 117 -15.24 3.95 -25.79
CA ASP A 117 -13.95 4.37 -26.34
C ASP A 117 -12.78 3.90 -25.46
N PRO A 118 -11.63 3.55 -26.06
CA PRO A 118 -10.41 3.23 -25.33
C PRO A 118 -10.02 4.32 -24.34
N ILE A 119 -9.61 3.91 -23.15
CA ILE A 119 -9.19 4.84 -22.11
C ILE A 119 -7.89 5.57 -22.56
N PRO A 120 -7.77 6.89 -22.32
CA PRO A 120 -6.52 7.60 -22.54
C PRO A 120 -5.39 6.96 -21.72
N THR A 121 -4.20 6.80 -22.29
CA THR A 121 -3.12 6.03 -21.62
C THR A 121 -1.80 6.79 -21.52
N LEU A 122 -1.21 6.73 -20.32
CA LEU A 122 0.19 7.04 -20.03
C LEU A 122 1.05 5.78 -19.95
N VAL A 123 0.43 4.60 -20.05
CA VAL A 123 1.09 3.32 -19.84
C VAL A 123 1.93 2.96 -21.05
N THR A 124 3.22 2.80 -20.80
CA THR A 124 4.10 2.08 -21.72
C THR A 124 4.41 0.68 -21.21
N TYR A 125 4.68 -0.21 -22.14
CA TYR A 125 5.08 -1.58 -21.88
C TYR A 125 6.25 -1.93 -22.78
N ARG A 126 7.28 -2.50 -22.17
CA ARG A 126 8.38 -3.13 -22.88
C ARG A 126 8.39 -4.61 -22.53
N PRO A 127 8.31 -5.52 -23.53
CA PRO A 127 8.43 -6.95 -23.29
C PRO A 127 9.72 -7.26 -22.52
N ARG A 128 9.61 -8.04 -21.44
CA ARG A 128 10.80 -8.53 -20.73
C ARG A 128 11.59 -9.44 -21.69
N GLN A 129 12.88 -9.14 -21.85
CA GLN A 129 13.79 -10.10 -22.44
C GLN A 129 14.08 -11.18 -21.40
N SER A 130 14.08 -12.44 -21.80
CA SER A 130 14.60 -13.52 -20.97
C SER A 130 16.11 -13.30 -20.84
N GLU A 131 16.53 -12.57 -19.82
CA GLU A 131 17.92 -12.60 -19.39
C GLU A 131 18.17 -13.96 -18.74
N SER A 132 18.61 -14.91 -19.56
CA SER A 132 19.23 -16.14 -19.10
C SER A 132 20.51 -15.76 -18.37
N GLY A 133 20.40 -15.49 -17.06
CA GLY A 133 21.45 -14.77 -16.34
C GLY A 133 21.39 -14.81 -14.82
N SER A 134 20.75 -15.82 -14.23
CA SER A 134 21.06 -16.33 -12.88
C SER A 134 20.23 -17.59 -12.63
N LEU A 135 20.88 -18.74 -12.41
CA LEU A 135 20.21 -20.00 -12.04
C LEU A 135 19.77 -20.04 -10.57
N VAL A 136 20.14 -19.03 -9.78
CA VAL A 136 19.78 -18.93 -8.37
C VAL A 136 18.78 -17.78 -8.23
N ALA A 137 17.53 -18.14 -7.92
CA ALA A 137 16.55 -17.15 -7.51
C ALA A 137 17.06 -16.46 -6.25
N PRO A 138 17.07 -15.12 -6.19
CA PRO A 138 17.51 -14.41 -4.99
C PRO A 138 16.65 -14.85 -3.80
N GLU A 139 17.28 -14.94 -2.63
CA GLU A 139 16.58 -15.27 -1.40
C GLU A 139 15.50 -14.22 -1.13
N LYS A 140 14.27 -14.69 -0.88
CA LYS A 140 13.13 -13.80 -0.59
C LYS A 140 13.23 -13.31 0.84
N ASN A 141 12.93 -12.03 1.02
CA ASN A 141 12.62 -11.47 2.33
C ASN A 141 11.42 -12.25 2.90
N LEU A 142 11.49 -12.66 4.17
CA LEU A 142 10.47 -13.51 4.75
C LEU A 142 9.17 -12.73 4.90
N ILE A 143 9.26 -11.53 5.47
CA ILE A 143 8.11 -10.64 5.70
C ILE A 143 8.42 -9.25 5.18
N CYS A 144 7.58 -8.77 4.29
CA CYS A 144 7.58 -7.39 3.82
C CYS A 144 6.33 -6.67 4.35
N ALA A 145 6.38 -5.34 4.46
CA ALA A 145 5.22 -4.53 4.79
C ALA A 145 4.90 -3.58 3.63
N CYS A 146 3.63 -3.54 3.21
CA CYS A 146 3.16 -2.67 2.15
C CYS A 146 2.06 -1.75 2.66
N THR A 147 2.22 -0.46 2.40
CA THR A 147 1.29 0.56 2.87
C THR A 147 1.20 1.74 1.92
N MET A 148 0.11 2.50 2.03
CA MET A 148 -0.12 3.73 1.26
C MET A 148 -0.09 4.93 2.19
N ILE A 149 0.69 5.94 1.82
CA ILE A 149 0.98 7.09 2.68
C ILE A 149 0.64 8.40 2.00
N HIS A 150 0.13 9.36 2.79
CA HIS A 150 -0.12 10.72 2.37
C HIS A 150 0.03 11.67 3.56
N ASN A 151 1.11 12.45 3.60
CA ASN A 151 1.38 13.41 4.67
C ASN A 151 1.40 12.80 6.08
N VAL A 152 2.13 11.68 6.23
CA VAL A 152 2.25 10.91 7.49
C VAL A 152 3.71 10.68 7.89
N SER A 153 4.64 11.50 7.40
CA SER A 153 6.09 11.37 7.66
C SER A 153 6.42 11.27 9.15
N LYS A 154 5.72 12.06 9.98
CA LYS A 154 5.90 12.09 11.45
C LYS A 154 5.72 10.74 12.15
N PHE A 155 4.91 9.84 11.58
CA PHE A 155 4.64 8.52 12.14
C PHE A 155 5.60 7.45 11.62
N LEU A 156 6.26 7.73 10.47
CA LEU A 156 6.99 6.73 9.71
C LEU A 156 8.17 6.16 10.51
N ARG A 157 8.91 7.01 11.22
CA ARG A 157 10.10 6.58 11.96
C ARG A 157 9.76 5.55 13.04
N GLU A 158 8.79 5.85 13.91
CA GLU A 158 8.34 4.94 14.96
C GLU A 158 7.82 3.63 14.37
N TRP A 159 6.99 3.71 13.34
CA TRP A 159 6.39 2.55 12.69
C TRP A 159 7.45 1.65 12.02
N VAL A 160 8.39 2.22 11.28
CA VAL A 160 9.45 1.46 10.59
C VAL A 160 10.41 0.82 11.60
N LEU A 161 10.90 1.57 12.58
CA LEU A 161 11.87 1.05 13.55
C LEU A 161 11.27 -0.08 14.39
N TYR A 162 10.01 0.09 14.84
CA TYR A 162 9.30 -0.95 15.57
C TYR A 162 9.15 -2.22 14.74
N HIS A 163 8.60 -2.11 13.52
CA HIS A 163 8.32 -3.28 12.69
C HIS A 163 9.59 -3.97 12.17
N ALA A 164 10.66 -3.20 11.92
CA ALA A 164 11.95 -3.76 11.55
C ALA A 164 12.54 -4.62 12.68
N ALA A 165 12.41 -4.14 13.93
CA ALA A 165 12.92 -4.84 15.10
C ALA A 165 12.20 -6.16 15.39
N ILE A 166 10.91 -6.28 15.03
CA ILE A 166 10.11 -7.49 15.23
C ILE A 166 10.06 -8.43 14.02
N GLY A 167 10.69 -8.09 12.88
CA GLY A 167 10.89 -9.01 11.77
C GLY A 167 10.40 -8.57 10.39
N VAL A 168 10.05 -7.31 10.16
CA VAL A 168 9.83 -6.81 8.79
C VAL A 168 11.18 -6.56 8.13
N ASP A 169 11.43 -7.26 7.02
CA ASP A 169 12.69 -7.20 6.28
C ASP A 169 12.72 -6.10 5.20
N HIS A 170 11.56 -5.72 4.66
CA HIS A 170 11.46 -4.73 3.59
C HIS A 170 10.13 -3.97 3.65
N PHE A 171 10.22 -2.64 3.67
CA PHE A 171 9.07 -1.73 3.60
C PHE A 171 8.84 -1.22 2.18
N ILE A 172 7.60 -1.31 1.71
CA ILE A 172 7.16 -0.80 0.42
C ILE A 172 6.11 0.29 0.66
N LEU A 173 6.50 1.54 0.42
CA LEU A 173 5.72 2.72 0.70
C LEU A 173 5.14 3.30 -0.60
N TYR A 174 3.82 3.23 -0.75
CA TYR A 174 3.10 3.86 -1.86
C TYR A 174 2.78 5.30 -1.51
N ASP A 175 3.54 6.25 -2.05
CA ASP A 175 3.36 7.66 -1.76
C ASP A 175 2.25 8.28 -2.64
N ASN A 176 1.13 8.63 -2.01
CA ASN A 176 -0.03 9.25 -2.66
C ASN A 176 0.10 10.78 -2.77
N GLY A 177 1.31 11.24 -3.13
CA GLY A 177 1.62 12.65 -3.33
C GLY A 177 1.76 13.42 -2.02
N SER A 178 2.60 12.92 -1.12
CA SER A 178 2.97 13.59 0.13
C SER A 178 3.72 14.90 -0.15
N LYS A 179 3.58 15.85 0.77
CA LYS A 179 4.15 17.21 0.73
C LYS A 179 4.90 17.57 2.01
N ASP A 180 4.96 16.64 2.96
CA ASP A 180 5.76 16.72 4.18
C ASP A 180 7.19 16.22 3.93
N ASP A 181 7.99 16.09 4.98
CA ASP A 181 9.41 15.68 4.96
C ASP A 181 9.61 14.17 4.73
N LEU A 182 8.65 13.48 4.10
CA LEU A 182 8.70 12.04 3.86
C LEU A 182 10.01 11.57 3.21
N ALA A 183 10.50 12.31 2.21
CA ALA A 183 11.72 11.97 1.50
C ALA A 183 12.95 11.94 2.42
N ASP A 184 13.04 12.93 3.33
CA ASP A 184 14.14 13.05 4.29
C ASP A 184 14.06 11.95 5.35
N GLN A 185 12.86 11.65 5.87
CA GLN A 185 12.64 10.55 6.81
C GLN A 185 13.04 9.20 6.20
N VAL A 186 12.63 8.93 4.95
CA VAL A 186 13.01 7.71 4.22
C VAL A 186 14.52 7.65 4.00
N ALA A 187 15.17 8.77 3.66
CA ALA A 187 16.62 8.82 3.47
C ALA A 187 17.38 8.48 4.75
N GLN A 188 16.95 9.02 5.90
CA GLN A 188 17.53 8.72 7.22
C GLN A 188 17.33 7.26 7.63
N LEU A 189 16.16 6.68 7.37
CA LEU A 189 15.90 5.27 7.69
C LEU A 189 16.74 4.33 6.80
N ARG A 190 16.92 4.68 5.52
CA ARG A 190 17.81 3.94 4.60
C ARG A 190 19.28 4.02 5.04
N SER A 191 19.74 5.20 5.49
CA SER A 191 21.12 5.33 5.99
C SER A 191 21.36 4.54 7.28
N ALA A 192 20.31 4.31 8.08
CA ALA A 192 20.32 3.40 9.23
C ALA A 192 20.26 1.90 8.84
N GLY A 193 20.34 1.56 7.55
CA GLY A 193 20.35 0.18 7.06
C GLY A 193 18.97 -0.45 6.85
N ILE A 194 17.88 0.31 7.01
CA ILE A 194 16.53 -0.23 6.77
C ILE A 194 16.22 -0.24 5.28
N LYS A 195 15.77 -1.40 4.78
CA LYS A 195 15.37 -1.57 3.39
C LYS A 195 13.98 -0.98 3.14
N ILE A 196 13.93 0.12 2.38
CA ILE A 196 12.68 0.81 2.04
C ILE A 196 12.63 1.05 0.53
N SER A 197 11.54 0.65 -0.12
CA SER A 197 11.17 1.05 -1.48
C SER A 197 10.04 2.08 -1.43
N THR A 198 10.16 3.15 -2.21
CA THR A 198 9.09 4.16 -2.34
C THR A 198 8.54 4.11 -3.76
N VAL A 199 7.22 3.97 -3.88
CA VAL A 199 6.52 3.90 -5.17
C VAL A 199 5.62 5.13 -5.29
N PRO A 200 5.87 6.05 -6.22
CA PRO A 200 4.97 7.16 -6.47
C PRO A 200 3.61 6.65 -6.95
N TRP A 201 2.54 7.01 -6.25
CA TRP A 201 1.19 6.57 -6.55
C TRP A 201 0.18 7.73 -6.40
N PRO A 202 0.31 8.83 -7.16
CA PRO A 202 -0.44 10.08 -6.95
C PRO A 202 -1.93 10.01 -7.36
N TRP A 203 -2.50 8.81 -7.41
CA TRP A 203 -3.82 8.55 -7.95
C TRP A 203 -4.86 8.51 -6.83
N ILE A 204 -5.88 9.38 -6.93
CA ILE A 204 -6.94 9.52 -5.92
C ILE A 204 -7.85 8.28 -5.96
N LYS A 205 -8.14 7.71 -4.78
CA LYS A 205 -9.08 6.60 -4.58
C LYS A 205 -8.62 5.31 -5.30
N MET A 206 -7.34 4.96 -5.14
CA MET A 206 -6.68 3.83 -5.84
C MET A 206 -5.85 2.95 -4.88
N GLN A 207 -6.29 2.78 -3.64
CA GLN A 207 -5.56 2.00 -2.64
C GLN A 207 -5.51 0.52 -3.00
N GLU A 208 -6.65 -0.06 -3.36
CA GLU A 208 -6.81 -1.46 -3.74
C GLU A 208 -5.90 -1.80 -4.93
N ALA A 209 -5.90 -0.95 -5.96
CA ALA A 209 -5.02 -1.07 -7.12
C ALA A 209 -3.52 -0.94 -6.75
N GLY A 210 -3.18 -0.05 -5.80
CA GLY A 210 -1.82 0.07 -5.29
C GLY A 210 -1.34 -1.19 -4.58
N PHE A 211 -2.20 -1.82 -3.79
CA PHE A 211 -1.90 -3.08 -3.11
C PHE A 211 -1.85 -4.28 -4.06
N SER A 212 -2.70 -4.33 -5.08
CA SER A 212 -2.57 -5.30 -6.19
C SER A 212 -1.23 -5.13 -6.91
N HIS A 213 -0.80 -3.89 -7.21
CA HIS A 213 0.53 -3.63 -7.76
C HIS A 213 1.63 -4.14 -6.82
N CYS A 214 1.50 -3.90 -5.51
CA CYS A 214 2.49 -4.29 -4.52
C CYS A 214 2.66 -5.81 -4.47
N ALA A 215 1.53 -6.53 -4.33
CA ALA A 215 1.48 -7.98 -4.31
C ALA A 215 2.06 -8.59 -5.59
N ALA A 216 1.71 -8.04 -6.76
CA ALA A 216 2.18 -8.56 -8.05
C ALA A 216 3.68 -8.33 -8.28
N THR A 217 4.19 -7.14 -7.98
CA THR A 217 5.57 -6.76 -8.32
C THR A 217 6.63 -7.28 -7.34
N HIS A 218 6.21 -7.73 -6.15
CA HIS A 218 7.12 -8.22 -5.10
C HIS A 218 7.03 -9.73 -4.85
N GLN A 219 6.32 -10.49 -5.72
CA GLN A 219 6.26 -11.97 -5.65
C GLN A 219 7.65 -12.63 -5.58
N SER A 220 8.63 -12.08 -6.30
CA SER A 220 9.98 -12.64 -6.39
C SER A 220 10.91 -12.20 -5.25
N SER A 221 10.54 -11.18 -4.47
CA SER A 221 11.40 -10.58 -3.44
C SER A 221 10.85 -10.73 -2.02
N CYS A 222 9.57 -11.05 -1.86
CA CYS A 222 8.89 -11.20 -0.58
C CYS A 222 8.12 -12.53 -0.54
N ARG A 223 8.13 -13.22 0.61
CA ARG A 223 7.30 -14.41 0.82
C ARG A 223 5.93 -14.03 1.39
N TRP A 224 5.92 -13.38 2.56
CA TRP A 224 4.73 -12.82 3.19
C TRP A 224 4.71 -11.31 3.06
N MET A 225 3.51 -10.74 2.96
CA MET A 225 3.28 -9.31 2.89
C MET A 225 2.25 -8.89 3.94
N ALA A 226 2.65 -8.01 4.85
CA ALA A 226 1.76 -7.35 5.79
C ALA A 226 1.13 -6.11 5.12
N PHE A 227 -0.19 -6.08 5.02
CA PHE A 227 -0.94 -4.91 4.52
C PHE A 227 -1.52 -4.13 5.70
N ILE A 228 -0.70 -3.26 6.29
CA ILE A 228 -1.02 -2.48 7.50
C ILE A 228 -0.70 -0.99 7.27
N ASP A 229 -1.44 -0.11 7.94
CA ASP A 229 -1.28 1.34 7.87
C ASP A 229 -0.18 1.82 8.84
N VAL A 230 0.34 3.04 8.65
CA VAL A 230 1.48 3.57 9.42
C VAL A 230 1.14 3.83 10.90
N ASP A 231 -0.14 3.88 11.24
CA ASP A 231 -0.65 4.01 12.60
C ASP A 231 -1.07 2.66 13.20
N GLU A 232 -0.60 1.56 12.64
CA GLU A 232 -0.99 0.21 13.04
C GLU A 232 0.22 -0.65 13.39
N PHE A 233 0.18 -1.23 14.59
CA PHE A 233 1.31 -1.91 15.20
C PHE A 233 0.95 -3.35 15.52
N VAL A 234 1.64 -4.29 14.88
CA VAL A 234 1.49 -5.72 15.17
C VAL A 234 2.09 -6.02 16.53
N PHE A 235 1.32 -6.65 17.42
CA PHE A 235 1.72 -6.94 18.78
C PHE A 235 1.16 -8.28 19.26
N SER A 236 1.95 -9.05 20.01
CA SER A 236 1.47 -10.18 20.80
C SER A 236 1.58 -9.90 22.30
N PRO A 237 0.52 -10.13 23.09
CA PRO A 237 0.62 -10.17 24.56
C PRO A 237 1.67 -11.15 25.08
N ASN A 238 2.00 -12.21 24.34
CA ASN A 238 3.02 -13.18 24.73
C ASN A 238 4.44 -12.58 24.76
N TRP A 239 4.65 -11.45 24.08
CA TRP A 239 5.94 -10.75 24.07
C TRP A 239 6.18 -9.93 25.34
N GLU A 240 5.23 -9.82 26.26
CA GLU A 240 5.31 -8.96 27.46
C GLU A 240 6.58 -9.22 28.31
N ARG A 241 7.06 -10.46 28.34
CA ARG A 241 8.28 -10.86 29.08
C ARG A 241 9.56 -10.80 28.25
N SER A 242 9.50 -10.39 26.98
CA SER A 242 10.69 -10.29 26.15
C SER A 242 11.50 -9.06 26.52
N GLU A 243 12.77 -9.26 26.88
CA GLU A 243 13.68 -8.16 27.22
C GLU A 243 14.11 -7.34 26.00
N LYS A 244 14.12 -7.95 24.81
CA LYS A 244 14.50 -7.30 23.54
C LYS A 244 13.57 -7.73 22.41
N PRO A 245 13.40 -6.91 21.36
CA PRO A 245 12.71 -7.35 20.15
C PRO A 245 13.58 -8.35 19.38
N SER A 246 12.95 -9.21 18.59
CA SER A 246 13.63 -10.17 17.73
C SER A 246 12.87 -10.34 16.43
N LYS A 247 13.60 -10.59 15.34
CA LYS A 247 13.00 -10.89 14.05
C LYS A 247 12.05 -12.10 14.10
N SER A 248 12.34 -13.08 14.96
CA SER A 248 11.51 -14.27 15.15
C SER A 248 10.06 -13.97 15.56
N MET A 249 9.78 -12.79 16.13
CA MET A 249 8.46 -12.44 16.65
C MET A 249 7.37 -12.46 15.58
N LEU A 250 7.63 -11.85 14.41
CA LEU A 250 6.69 -11.93 13.28
C LEU A 250 6.78 -13.29 12.55
N GLU A 251 7.94 -13.95 12.56
CA GLU A 251 8.11 -15.28 11.95
C GLU A 251 7.18 -16.32 12.62
N GLU A 252 7.08 -16.30 13.94
CA GLU A 252 6.17 -17.16 14.73
C GLU A 252 4.70 -16.98 14.31
N ILE A 253 4.29 -15.76 13.93
CA ILE A 253 2.91 -15.47 13.49
C ILE A 253 2.61 -16.12 12.14
N VAL A 254 3.61 -16.22 11.26
CA VAL A 254 3.47 -16.78 9.90
C VAL A 254 3.97 -18.22 9.79
N GLN A 255 4.36 -18.84 10.91
CA GLN A 255 4.66 -20.26 11.01
C GLN A 255 3.34 -21.04 11.13
N VAL A 256 2.69 -21.18 9.98
CA VAL A 256 1.34 -21.77 9.83
C VAL A 256 1.37 -22.96 8.88
N ASP A 257 0.26 -23.71 8.82
CA ASP A 257 0.12 -24.83 7.89
C ASP A 257 0.38 -24.40 6.43
N PRO A 258 0.93 -25.28 5.57
CA PRO A 258 1.25 -24.93 4.19
C PRO A 258 0.08 -24.46 3.32
N ASP A 259 -1.15 -24.82 3.69
CA ASP A 259 -2.39 -24.42 3.01
C ASP A 259 -2.93 -23.07 3.50
N VAL A 260 -2.26 -22.40 4.44
CA VAL A 260 -2.66 -21.08 4.92
C VAL A 260 -2.05 -20.00 4.03
N GLY A 261 -2.91 -19.31 3.27
CA GLY A 261 -2.52 -18.20 2.41
C GLY A 261 -2.58 -16.84 3.10
N GLN A 262 -3.25 -16.74 4.25
CA GLN A 262 -3.54 -15.46 4.91
C GLN A 262 -3.77 -15.63 6.40
N VAL A 263 -3.14 -14.77 7.20
CA VAL A 263 -3.26 -14.75 8.67
C VAL A 263 -3.90 -13.42 9.09
N TYR A 264 -5.12 -13.48 9.61
CA TYR A 264 -5.84 -12.32 10.12
C TYR A 264 -5.41 -11.96 11.55
N LEU A 265 -5.16 -10.67 11.77
CA LEU A 265 -4.87 -10.08 13.07
C LEU A 265 -6.00 -9.13 13.47
N TRP A 266 -6.58 -9.31 14.65
CA TRP A 266 -7.63 -8.42 15.14
C TRP A 266 -7.12 -7.00 15.40
N CYS A 267 -7.88 -6.00 14.97
CA CYS A 267 -7.60 -4.61 15.26
C CYS A 267 -8.29 -4.16 16.54
N PHE A 268 -7.49 -3.59 17.45
CA PHE A 268 -7.96 -2.84 18.60
C PHE A 268 -7.75 -1.36 18.34
N ASP A 269 -8.84 -0.60 18.25
CA ASP A 269 -8.80 0.82 17.94
C ASP A 269 -8.48 1.66 19.20
N PHE A 270 -7.35 2.35 19.18
CA PHE A 270 -6.88 3.26 20.24
C PHE A 270 -7.39 4.69 20.01
N GLY A 271 -7.62 5.38 21.13
CA GLY A 271 -8.10 6.75 21.22
C GLY A 271 -7.06 7.75 21.76
N PRO A 272 -7.44 9.03 21.90
CA PRO A 272 -6.49 10.11 22.20
C PRO A 272 -5.87 10.00 23.60
N SER A 273 -6.49 9.26 24.52
CA SER A 273 -5.91 8.98 25.84
C SER A 273 -5.60 10.23 26.68
N GLY A 274 -6.44 11.25 26.56
CA GLY A 274 -6.27 12.56 27.19
C GLY A 274 -5.36 13.53 26.44
N GLN A 275 -4.75 13.11 25.33
CA GLN A 275 -3.85 13.95 24.54
C GLN A 275 -4.62 14.89 23.61
N THR A 276 -4.21 16.15 23.60
CA THR A 276 -4.75 17.21 22.72
C THR A 276 -3.89 17.48 21.50
N SER A 277 -2.65 16.96 21.49
CA SER A 277 -1.70 17.04 20.37
C SER A 277 -1.05 15.68 20.11
N HIS A 278 -0.27 15.58 19.03
CA HIS A 278 0.57 14.41 18.79
C HIS A 278 1.58 14.24 19.94
N PRO A 279 1.66 13.07 20.58
CA PRO A 279 2.62 12.81 21.65
C PRO A 279 4.06 12.87 21.13
N GLN A 280 4.94 13.57 21.83
CA GLN A 280 6.34 13.73 21.42
C GLN A 280 7.10 12.39 21.41
N GLU A 281 6.71 11.47 22.29
CA GLU A 281 7.28 10.15 22.44
C GLU A 281 6.77 9.14 21.40
N GLY A 282 5.80 9.53 20.57
CA GLY A 282 5.16 8.67 19.57
C GLY A 282 3.81 8.10 19.99
N VAL A 283 3.11 7.49 19.04
CA VAL A 283 1.74 6.99 19.22
C VAL A 283 1.69 5.82 20.20
N ILE A 284 2.71 4.96 20.25
CA ILE A 284 2.77 3.85 21.18
C ILE A 284 2.82 4.35 22.63
N GLN A 285 3.58 5.42 22.85
CA GLN A 285 3.81 5.96 24.18
C GLN A 285 2.68 6.84 24.66
N GLY A 286 2.10 7.67 23.79
CA GLY A 286 1.09 8.63 24.21
C GLY A 286 -0.36 8.12 24.19
N TYR A 287 -0.67 7.09 23.40
CA TYR A 287 -2.03 6.56 23.27
C TYR A 287 -2.17 5.18 23.94
N THR A 288 -2.84 5.13 25.08
CA THR A 288 -2.98 3.93 25.93
C THR A 288 -4.43 3.57 26.26
N CYS A 289 -5.39 4.33 25.74
CA CYS A 289 -6.82 4.06 25.84
C CYS A 289 -7.30 3.44 24.53
N ARG A 290 -8.16 2.42 24.62
CA ARG A 290 -8.80 1.83 23.45
C ARG A 290 -10.26 1.47 23.70
N LEU A 291 -10.97 1.24 22.59
CA LEU A 291 -12.30 0.65 22.62
C LEU A 291 -12.26 -0.80 23.10
N LYS A 292 -13.35 -1.26 23.72
CA LYS A 292 -13.52 -2.65 24.15
C LYS A 292 -13.79 -3.59 22.97
N ARG A 293 -14.53 -3.11 21.96
CA ARG A 293 -14.83 -3.84 20.73
C ARG A 293 -13.62 -3.88 19.79
N PHE A 294 -13.41 -5.03 19.17
CA PHE A 294 -12.59 -5.18 17.97
C PHE A 294 -13.54 -5.17 16.77
N LEU A 295 -13.27 -4.31 15.78
CA LEU A 295 -14.18 -4.09 14.66
C LEU A 295 -13.66 -4.65 13.34
N ARG A 296 -12.34 -4.77 13.22
CA ARG A 296 -11.66 -5.05 11.95
C ARG A 296 -10.48 -5.97 12.14
N HIS A 297 -9.89 -6.36 11.02
CA HIS A 297 -8.67 -7.12 10.97
C HIS A 297 -7.70 -6.54 9.96
N LYS A 298 -6.42 -6.84 10.16
CA LYS A 298 -5.37 -6.78 9.14
C LYS A 298 -4.93 -8.18 8.77
N SER A 299 -4.07 -8.29 7.75
CA SER A 299 -3.48 -9.57 7.45
C SER A 299 -2.02 -9.53 7.04
N LEU A 300 -1.37 -10.65 7.29
CA LEU A 300 -0.18 -11.07 6.57
C LEU A 300 -0.62 -12.07 5.49
N VAL A 301 -0.21 -11.82 4.25
CA VAL A 301 -0.64 -12.58 3.07
C VAL A 301 0.56 -13.28 2.46
N LEU A 302 0.46 -14.58 2.25
CA LEU A 302 1.43 -15.35 1.49
C LEU A 302 1.25 -14.98 0.01
N LEU A 303 2.23 -14.29 -0.59
CA LEU A 303 2.06 -13.76 -1.94
C LEU A 303 1.78 -14.86 -2.97
N ALA A 304 2.38 -16.04 -2.82
CA ALA A 304 2.16 -17.17 -3.71
C ALA A 304 0.71 -17.69 -3.69
N ALA A 305 -0.05 -17.43 -2.62
CA ALA A 305 -1.43 -17.85 -2.44
C ALA A 305 -2.46 -16.85 -3.00
N VAL A 306 -2.05 -15.62 -3.34
CA VAL A 306 -2.94 -14.58 -3.87
C VAL A 306 -3.51 -15.01 -5.23
N ASP A 307 -4.83 -14.87 -5.40
CA ASP A 307 -5.53 -15.21 -6.64
C ASP A 307 -5.05 -14.36 -7.84
N HIS A 308 -5.18 -14.92 -9.03
CA HIS A 308 -4.79 -14.28 -10.29
C HIS A 308 -5.54 -12.98 -10.61
N SER A 309 -6.71 -12.76 -10.02
CA SER A 309 -7.47 -11.51 -10.11
C SER A 309 -6.84 -10.35 -9.32
N LEU A 310 -6.03 -10.64 -8.30
CA LEU A 310 -5.49 -9.67 -7.33
C LEU A 310 -6.56 -8.86 -6.59
N GLU A 311 -7.80 -9.35 -6.58
CA GLU A 311 -8.90 -8.73 -5.86
C GLU A 311 -8.59 -8.68 -4.36
N ASN A 312 -8.85 -7.54 -3.74
CA ASN A 312 -8.60 -7.33 -2.33
C ASN A 312 -9.59 -6.38 -1.68
N ALA A 313 -9.78 -6.51 -0.37
CA ALA A 313 -10.45 -5.52 0.44
C ALA A 313 -9.43 -4.83 1.35
N ILE A 314 -8.45 -4.18 0.71
CA ILE A 314 -7.34 -3.41 1.29
C ILE A 314 -6.37 -4.29 2.08
N HIS A 315 -6.82 -4.85 3.20
CA HIS A 315 -5.95 -5.58 4.12
C HIS A 315 -6.04 -7.09 3.95
N HIS A 316 -6.75 -7.60 2.93
CA HIS A 316 -6.83 -9.01 2.63
C HIS A 316 -7.17 -9.26 1.16
N PHE A 317 -6.73 -10.41 0.64
CA PHE A 317 -6.85 -10.77 -0.77
C PHE A 317 -7.76 -11.99 -0.96
N THR A 318 -8.39 -12.07 -2.13
CA THR A 318 -8.91 -13.33 -2.64
C THR A 318 -7.76 -14.30 -2.84
N LEU A 319 -7.90 -15.53 -2.35
CA LEU A 319 -6.86 -16.57 -2.41
C LEU A 319 -7.17 -17.58 -3.51
N LYS A 320 -6.12 -18.19 -4.05
CA LYS A 320 -6.23 -19.34 -4.98
C LYS A 320 -6.92 -20.52 -4.29
N ALA A 321 -7.58 -21.35 -5.10
CA ALA A 321 -8.16 -22.60 -4.64
C ALA A 321 -7.11 -23.46 -3.89
N GLY A 322 -7.51 -24.06 -2.78
CA GLY A 322 -6.63 -24.86 -1.91
C GLY A 322 -5.96 -24.07 -0.79
N PHE A 323 -5.98 -22.73 -0.83
CA PHE A 323 -5.52 -21.91 0.29
C PHE A 323 -6.66 -21.43 1.18
N LYS A 324 -6.42 -21.37 2.48
CA LYS A 324 -7.37 -20.89 3.49
C LYS A 324 -6.82 -19.65 4.21
N SER A 325 -7.74 -18.86 4.77
CA SER A 325 -7.40 -17.80 5.71
C SER A 325 -7.64 -18.29 7.14
N ILE A 326 -6.72 -18.00 8.05
CA ILE A 326 -6.89 -18.28 9.48
C ILE A 326 -6.86 -16.98 10.26
N ARG A 327 -7.30 -17.05 11.52
CA ARG A 327 -7.19 -15.97 12.48
C ARG A 327 -6.09 -16.28 13.47
N SER A 328 -5.17 -15.35 13.68
CA SER A 328 -4.17 -15.48 14.74
C SER A 328 -4.83 -15.34 16.11
N MET A 329 -4.56 -16.30 16.99
CA MET A 329 -4.91 -16.22 18.41
C MET A 329 -3.75 -15.67 19.25
N GLN A 330 -2.57 -15.51 18.64
CA GLN A 330 -1.35 -15.13 19.32
C GLN A 330 -1.06 -13.63 19.20
N ALA A 331 -1.48 -13.00 18.11
CA ALA A 331 -1.16 -11.61 17.82
C ALA A 331 -2.39 -10.79 17.41
N ARG A 332 -2.26 -9.47 17.59
CA ARG A 332 -3.26 -8.45 17.27
C ARG A 332 -2.57 -7.25 16.62
N VAL A 333 -3.37 -6.33 16.10
CA VAL A 333 -2.94 -5.00 15.67
C VAL A 333 -3.50 -3.97 16.65
N ASN A 334 -2.63 -3.17 17.23
CA ASN A 334 -3.01 -1.92 17.88
C ASN A 334 -3.13 -0.86 16.79
N HIS A 335 -4.34 -0.37 16.54
CA HIS A 335 -4.63 0.62 15.51
C HIS A 335 -4.89 1.97 16.18
N TYR A 336 -3.95 2.90 16.03
CA TYR A 336 -4.04 4.25 16.59
C TYR A 336 -4.95 5.13 15.73
N LYS A 337 -6.21 4.73 15.65
CA LYS A 337 -7.22 5.24 14.73
C LYS A 337 -7.66 6.65 15.09
N TYR A 338 -8.03 6.87 16.36
CA TYR A 338 -8.62 8.11 16.85
C TYR A 338 -7.58 8.90 17.64
N GLN A 339 -6.57 9.39 16.94
CA GLN A 339 -5.50 10.19 17.54
C GLN A 339 -6.02 11.54 18.04
N ALA A 340 -5.13 12.35 18.64
CA ALA A 340 -5.43 13.74 18.98
C ALA A 340 -6.06 14.48 17.79
N TRP A 341 -6.97 15.43 18.06
CA TRP A 341 -7.82 16.01 17.02
C TRP A 341 -7.04 16.63 15.86
N THR A 342 -5.93 17.30 16.18
CA THR A 342 -5.04 17.92 15.19
C THR A 342 -4.51 16.92 14.18
N GLU A 343 -4.34 15.66 14.57
CA GLU A 343 -3.94 14.56 13.70
C GLU A 343 -5.14 13.94 12.98
N PHE A 344 -6.20 13.66 13.73
CA PHE A 344 -7.38 13.00 13.22
C PHE A 344 -8.07 13.80 12.09
N LYS A 345 -8.09 15.14 12.19
CA LYS A 345 -8.66 16.04 11.17
C LYS A 345 -7.97 15.92 9.80
N HIS A 346 -6.75 15.39 9.72
CA HIS A 346 -6.10 15.15 8.43
C HIS A 346 -6.74 13.97 7.70
N LYS A 347 -7.11 12.90 8.42
CA LYS A 347 -7.85 11.75 7.89
C LYS A 347 -9.26 12.11 7.42
N PHE A 348 -9.85 13.17 7.99
CA PHE A 348 -11.15 13.71 7.57
C PHE A 348 -11.18 14.28 6.16
N LYS A 349 -10.05 14.82 5.70
CA LYS A 349 -10.02 15.62 4.47
C LYS A 349 -9.81 14.78 3.21
N ARG A 350 -9.35 13.53 3.34
CA ARG A 350 -9.00 12.70 2.19
C ARG A 350 -8.94 11.21 2.56
N ARG A 351 -9.83 10.39 1.99
CA ARG A 351 -9.71 8.92 2.00
C ARG A 351 -9.02 8.42 0.75
N VAL A 352 -8.25 7.34 0.89
CA VAL A 352 -7.47 6.75 -0.21
C VAL A 352 -8.09 5.49 -0.82
N SER A 353 -8.96 4.76 -0.09
CA SER A 353 -9.71 3.61 -0.63
C SER A 353 -10.78 4.03 -1.63
N ALA A 354 -10.91 3.27 -2.71
CA ALA A 354 -11.91 3.50 -3.75
C ALA A 354 -13.36 3.38 -3.25
N TYR A 355 -13.59 2.52 -2.25
CA TYR A 355 -14.93 2.10 -1.83
C TYR A 355 -15.38 2.73 -0.50
N VAL A 356 -14.54 3.55 0.13
CA VAL A 356 -14.88 4.27 1.36
C VAL A 356 -15.25 5.71 1.04
N ALA A 357 -16.48 6.10 1.39
CA ALA A 357 -16.99 7.47 1.26
C ALA A 357 -16.11 8.47 2.03
N ASP A 358 -16.03 9.71 1.54
CA ASP A 358 -15.34 10.75 2.31
C ASP A 358 -16.17 11.11 3.54
N TRP A 359 -15.47 11.52 4.60
CA TRP A 359 -16.11 11.76 5.89
C TRP A 359 -17.19 12.84 5.84
N ARG A 360 -17.01 13.81 4.95
CA ARG A 360 -17.94 14.92 4.71
C ARG A 360 -19.18 14.52 3.92
N ASP A 361 -19.15 13.37 3.25
CA ASP A 361 -20.31 12.88 2.51
C ASP A 361 -21.32 12.31 3.52
N PRO A 362 -22.62 12.62 3.44
CA PRO A 362 -23.63 12.10 4.37
C PRO A 362 -24.07 10.67 4.03
N ILE A 363 -23.14 9.82 3.60
CA ILE A 363 -23.40 8.44 3.12
C ILE A 363 -22.75 7.43 4.06
N ASN A 364 -23.44 6.32 4.37
CA ASN A 364 -22.94 5.25 5.24
C ASN A 364 -22.49 5.78 6.62
N LEU A 365 -23.31 6.63 7.25
CA LEU A 365 -23.02 7.25 8.56
C LEU A 365 -22.76 6.23 9.67
N GLU A 366 -23.37 5.04 9.57
CA GLU A 366 -23.22 3.93 10.52
C GLU A 366 -22.01 3.02 10.23
N SER A 367 -21.22 3.31 9.18
CA SER A 367 -20.06 2.48 8.83
C SER A 367 -19.00 2.45 9.94
N ALA A 368 -18.41 1.27 10.17
CA ALA A 368 -17.24 1.10 11.02
C ALA A 368 -15.98 1.86 10.51
N ASP A 369 -16.01 2.37 9.28
CA ASP A 369 -15.01 3.30 8.76
C ASP A 369 -15.05 4.65 9.47
N ARG A 370 -16.24 5.06 9.94
CA ARG A 370 -16.46 6.35 10.58
C ARG A 370 -16.14 6.31 12.07
N ALA A 371 -15.99 7.49 12.64
CA ALA A 371 -15.74 7.74 14.05
C ALA A 371 -17.11 7.82 14.71
N PRO A 372 -17.40 6.89 15.63
CA PRO A 372 -18.67 6.91 16.34
C PRO A 372 -18.88 8.28 17.01
N GLY A 373 -20.04 8.89 16.74
CA GLY A 373 -20.47 10.15 17.37
C GLY A 373 -19.83 11.43 16.83
N LEU A 374 -19.20 11.41 15.65
CA LEU A 374 -18.57 12.61 15.06
C LEU A 374 -19.32 13.21 13.85
N GLY A 375 -20.32 12.51 13.30
CA GLY A 375 -21.13 13.02 12.20
C GLY A 375 -20.31 13.28 10.92
N VAL A 376 -20.62 14.37 10.23
CA VAL A 376 -19.96 14.81 8.98
C VAL A 376 -19.15 16.10 9.14
N ASP A 377 -19.31 16.78 10.28
CA ASP A 377 -18.69 18.08 10.53
C ASP A 377 -17.25 17.91 11.00
N GLY A 378 -16.33 18.61 10.35
CA GLY A 378 -14.90 18.62 10.71
C GLY A 378 -14.59 19.51 11.90
N VAL A 379 -15.46 19.54 12.92
CA VAL A 379 -15.32 20.36 14.13
C VAL A 379 -14.94 19.47 15.30
N GLU A 380 -13.99 19.93 16.12
CA GLU A 380 -13.53 19.20 17.30
C GLU A 380 -14.64 19.09 18.35
N PRO A 381 -15.02 17.88 18.78
CA PRO A 381 -15.88 17.72 19.94
C PRO A 381 -15.16 18.16 21.23
N VAL A 382 -15.91 18.80 22.14
CA VAL A 382 -15.38 19.30 23.43
C VAL A 382 -14.69 18.21 24.25
N ASP A 383 -15.17 16.97 24.16
CA ASP A 383 -14.70 15.81 24.90
C ASP A 383 -13.74 14.90 24.10
N TRP A 384 -13.28 15.32 22.91
CA TRP A 384 -12.53 14.46 21.99
C TRP A 384 -11.35 13.74 22.67
N ALA A 385 -10.54 14.49 23.43
CA ALA A 385 -9.36 13.96 24.10
C ALA A 385 -9.68 12.80 25.07
N GLN A 386 -10.90 12.75 25.63
CA GLN A 386 -11.35 11.72 26.57
C GLN A 386 -12.15 10.59 25.90
N ARG A 387 -12.47 10.70 24.60
CA ARG A 387 -13.24 9.67 23.89
C ARG A 387 -12.47 8.37 23.69
N TYR A 388 -13.23 7.30 23.44
CA TYR A 388 -12.74 5.98 23.03
C TYR A 388 -11.80 5.31 24.07
N CYS A 389 -11.97 5.60 25.35
CA CYS A 389 -11.23 4.99 26.46
C CYS A 389 -12.08 4.01 27.28
N ASP A 390 -12.50 2.89 26.66
CA ASP A 390 -13.21 1.83 27.39
C ASP A 390 -12.24 1.00 28.25
N ILE A 391 -11.01 0.80 27.74
CA ILE A 391 -9.97 -0.01 28.38
C ILE A 391 -8.65 0.74 28.31
N LYS A 392 -7.99 0.85 29.47
CA LYS A 392 -6.58 1.26 29.56
C LYS A 392 -5.68 0.06 29.24
N ASP A 393 -5.01 0.11 28.10
CA ASP A 393 -4.14 -0.94 27.56
C ASP A 393 -2.73 -0.38 27.36
N ASN A 394 -1.83 -0.68 28.29
CA ASN A 394 -0.44 -0.21 28.28
C ASN A 394 0.57 -1.32 27.97
N LEU A 395 0.13 -2.44 27.42
CA LEU A 395 1.01 -3.59 27.17
C LEU A 395 2.10 -3.24 26.17
N LEU A 396 1.71 -2.71 25.00
CA LEU A 396 2.67 -2.32 23.96
C LEU A 396 3.51 -1.10 24.39
N GLN A 397 2.92 -0.16 25.15
CA GLN A 397 3.65 0.97 25.73
C GLN A 397 4.82 0.50 26.59
N LYS A 398 4.55 -0.34 27.60
CA LYS A 398 5.56 -0.89 28.51
C LYS A 398 6.62 -1.70 27.77
N LEU A 399 6.20 -2.48 26.77
CA LEU A 399 7.11 -3.30 25.99
C LEU A 399 8.04 -2.46 25.13
N SER A 400 7.49 -1.46 24.42
CA SER A 400 8.26 -0.50 23.62
C SER A 400 9.23 0.30 24.49
N SER A 401 8.81 0.77 25.68
CA SER A 401 9.70 1.44 26.63
C SER A 401 10.87 0.57 27.07
N ARG A 402 10.66 -0.73 27.25
CA ARG A 402 11.73 -1.67 27.60
C ARG A 402 12.72 -1.87 26.46
N TRP A 403 12.21 -1.98 25.23
CA TRP A 403 13.02 -2.27 24.05
C TRP A 403 13.80 -1.08 23.52
N PHE A 404 13.22 0.12 23.61
CA PHE A 404 13.72 1.31 22.91
C PHE A 404 13.83 2.55 23.80
N GLY A 405 13.43 2.47 25.07
CA GLY A 405 13.24 3.64 25.92
C GLY A 405 11.97 4.42 25.56
N ASN A 406 11.84 5.61 26.15
CA ASN A 406 10.68 6.48 25.94
C ASN A 406 10.92 7.37 24.71
N GLY A 407 10.59 6.88 23.52
CA GLY A 407 10.55 7.70 22.30
C GLY A 407 11.31 7.13 21.12
N LEU A 408 10.61 6.41 20.24
CA LEU A 408 11.14 6.01 18.93
C LEU A 408 11.02 7.14 17.87
N GLY A 409 10.13 8.11 18.10
CA GLY A 409 9.71 9.12 17.12
C GLY A 409 10.54 10.41 17.09
N SER A 410 11.39 10.67 18.09
CA SER A 410 12.15 11.93 18.14
C SER A 410 13.50 11.82 17.42
N PRO A 411 13.81 12.71 16.44
CA PRO A 411 15.17 12.90 15.97
C PRO A 411 15.94 13.69 17.04
N GLY A 412 16.66 12.97 17.91
CA GLY A 412 17.61 13.57 18.86
C GLY A 412 17.43 13.09 20.30
N SER A 413 18.00 11.93 20.62
CA SER A 413 18.40 11.57 22.00
C SER A 413 19.33 10.34 22.04
N GLN A 414 20.21 10.18 21.04
CA GLN A 414 21.35 9.27 21.17
C GLN A 414 22.62 9.98 20.71
N ASP A 415 23.09 10.87 21.59
CA ASP A 415 24.49 11.21 21.77
C ASP A 415 24.69 11.39 23.28
N THR A 416 24.98 10.28 23.96
CA THR A 416 25.84 10.18 25.16
C THR A 416 26.27 8.74 25.33
#